data_AF-A0A3A2Z7L6-F1
#
_entry.id   AF-A0A3A2Z7L6-F1
#
_cell.length_a   1.000
_cell.length_b   1.000
_cell.length_c   1.000
_cell.angle_alpha   90.00
_cell.angle_beta   90.00
_cell.angle_gamma   90.00
#
_symmetry.space_group_name_H-M   'P 1'
#
loop_
_entity.id
_entity.type
_entity.pdbx_description
1 polymer ?
#
loop_
_entity_poly.entity_id
_entity_poly.type
_entity_poly.pdbx_seq_one_letter_code
_entity_poly.pdbx_strand_id
1 'polypeptide(L)'
;MSATPTSSSKETKQSIATLEQLLHQLSISKSQDEANGAAGNVATFLNGPIEEHDVPLKAVEILKKQLANKKDAVVRERALDGIRAVASHSTIAPGAEPYLISLLPLALAAVGDKMVSVKNAAQAASLAIVKAINPNAVK
;
A
#
# COMPACT_ATOMS: atom_id res chain seq x y z
N MET A 1 -13.71 1.16 -35.03
CA MET A 1 -12.59 1.99 -34.56
C MET A 1 -13.15 3.16 -33.77
N SER A 2 -12.49 3.47 -32.65
CA SER A 2 -12.49 4.75 -31.92
C SER A 2 -13.61 5.05 -30.91
N ALA A 3 -13.42 4.56 -29.68
CA ALA A 3 -13.74 5.21 -28.41
C ALA A 3 -12.73 4.61 -27.40
N THR A 4 -11.87 5.29 -26.64
CA THR A 4 -11.82 6.68 -26.13
C THR A 4 -10.38 6.95 -25.65
N PRO A 5 -9.62 7.93 -26.18
CA PRO A 5 -8.25 8.19 -25.70
C PRO A 5 -8.12 9.52 -24.91
N THR A 6 -9.11 9.90 -24.07
CA THR A 6 -9.02 11.20 -23.36
C THR A 6 -9.55 11.24 -21.92
N SER A 7 -10.28 10.23 -21.44
CA SER A 7 -10.72 10.18 -20.03
C SER A 7 -9.64 9.66 -19.06
N SER A 8 -8.71 8.80 -19.52
CA SER A 8 -7.80 8.08 -18.61
C SER A 8 -6.88 9.00 -17.80
N SER A 9 -6.24 10.00 -18.40
CA SER A 9 -5.28 10.85 -17.66
C SER A 9 -5.94 11.74 -16.59
N LYS A 10 -7.20 12.15 -16.75
CA LYS A 10 -7.90 12.96 -15.74
C LYS A 10 -8.40 12.09 -14.59
N GLU A 11 -8.93 10.91 -14.91
CA GLU A 11 -9.36 9.89 -13.94
C GLU A 11 -8.18 9.32 -13.14
N THR A 12 -7.03 9.10 -13.80
CA THR A 12 -5.77 8.66 -13.16
C THR A 12 -5.23 9.74 -12.21
N LYS A 13 -5.23 11.02 -12.60
CA LYS A 13 -4.84 12.12 -11.69
C LYS A 13 -5.75 12.24 -10.47
N GLN A 14 -7.05 12.09 -10.66
CA GLN A 14 -8.01 12.11 -9.55
C GLN A 14 -7.79 10.91 -8.63
N SER A 15 -7.58 9.72 -9.19
CA SER A 15 -7.28 8.52 -8.43
C SER A 15 -5.98 8.64 -7.62
N ILE A 16 -4.93 9.24 -8.20
CA ILE A 16 -3.69 9.55 -7.49
C ILE A 16 -3.94 10.54 -6.35
N ALA A 17 -4.73 11.58 -6.57
CA ALA A 17 -5.05 12.54 -5.51
C ALA A 17 -5.84 11.89 -4.37
N THR A 18 -6.81 11.02 -4.68
CA THR A 18 -7.54 10.24 -3.68
C THR A 18 -6.61 9.31 -2.91
N LEU A 19 -5.70 8.61 -3.59
CA LEU A 19 -4.69 7.76 -2.97
C LEU A 19 -3.80 8.56 -2.00
N GLU A 20 -3.31 9.73 -2.41
CA GLU A 20 -2.49 10.60 -1.57
C GLU A 20 -3.24 11.05 -0.31
N GLN A 21 -4.53 11.39 -0.44
CA GLN A 21 -5.38 11.73 0.70
C GLN A 21 -5.58 10.55 1.65
N LEU A 22 -5.87 9.35 1.13
CA LEU A 22 -6.05 8.15 1.95
C LEU A 22 -4.77 7.77 2.70
N LEU A 23 -3.62 7.80 2.02
CA LEU A 23 -2.32 7.52 2.64
C LEU A 23 -1.89 8.61 3.62
N HIS A 24 -2.26 9.87 3.37
CA HIS A 24 -2.04 10.95 4.33
C HIS A 24 -2.87 10.73 5.59
N GLN A 25 -4.17 10.43 5.45
CA GLN A 25 -5.06 10.13 6.58
C GLN A 25 -4.54 8.95 7.41
N LEU A 26 -4.08 7.89 6.75
CA LEU A 26 -3.44 6.77 7.42
C LEU A 26 -2.18 7.20 8.20
N SER A 27 -1.33 8.05 7.60
CA SER A 27 -0.08 8.49 8.24
C SER A 27 -0.28 9.35 9.50
N ILE A 28 -1.43 10.03 9.63
CA ILE A 28 -1.75 10.87 10.79
C ILE A 28 -2.67 10.17 11.80
N SER A 29 -3.08 8.92 11.53
CA SER A 29 -3.97 8.16 12.41
C SER A 29 -3.29 7.84 13.73
N LYS A 30 -3.91 8.26 14.84
CA LYS A 30 -3.28 8.22 16.16
C LYS A 30 -3.55 6.91 16.88
N SER A 31 -4.77 6.40 16.78
CA SER A 31 -5.15 5.11 17.35
C SER A 31 -4.97 3.98 16.33
N GLN A 32 -4.83 2.76 16.84
CA GLN A 32 -4.75 1.58 15.98
C GLN A 32 -6.06 1.32 15.23
N ASP A 33 -7.21 1.63 15.85
CA ASP A 33 -8.52 1.43 15.22
C ASP A 33 -8.73 2.40 14.05
N GLU A 34 -8.36 3.66 14.22
CA GLU A 34 -8.35 4.64 13.12
C GLU A 34 -7.42 4.19 11.99
N ALA A 35 -6.22 3.71 12.34
CA ALA A 35 -5.25 3.21 11.37
C ALA A 35 -5.78 1.99 10.60
N ASN A 36 -6.43 1.05 11.28
CA ASN A 36 -7.02 -0.12 10.65
C ASN A 36 -8.14 0.28 9.66
N GLY A 37 -9.00 1.24 10.04
CA GLY A 37 -10.03 1.77 9.15
C GLY A 37 -9.45 2.50 7.93
N ALA A 38 -8.46 3.37 8.14
CA ALA A 38 -7.79 4.09 7.07
C ALA A 38 -7.02 3.15 6.13
N ALA A 39 -6.32 2.15 6.68
CA ALA A 39 -5.62 1.13 5.91
C ALA A 39 -6.60 0.24 5.11
N GLY A 40 -7.77 -0.07 5.66
CA GLY A 40 -8.86 -0.75 4.95
C GLY A 40 -9.34 0.05 3.74
N ASN A 41 -9.51 1.37 3.87
CA ASN A 41 -9.89 2.23 2.75
C ASN A 41 -8.81 2.24 1.66
N VAL A 42 -7.53 2.29 2.03
CA VAL A 42 -6.41 2.17 1.09
C VAL A 42 -6.45 0.82 0.37
N ALA A 43 -6.70 -0.26 1.09
CA ALA A 43 -6.78 -1.61 0.53
C ALA A 43 -7.93 -1.77 -0.46
N THR A 44 -9.13 -1.28 -0.12
CA THR A 44 -10.29 -1.29 -1.01
C THR A 44 -10.03 -0.48 -2.28
N PHE A 45 -9.36 0.67 -2.14
CA PHE A 45 -9.04 1.53 -3.28
C PHE A 45 -8.01 0.87 -4.22
N LEU A 46 -6.92 0.34 -3.69
CA LEU A 46 -5.83 -0.26 -4.48
C LEU A 46 -6.16 -1.63 -5.05
N ASN A 47 -7.11 -2.37 -4.47
CA ASN A 47 -7.58 -3.63 -5.03
C ASN A 47 -8.88 -3.50 -5.83
N GLY A 48 -9.38 -2.27 -5.99
CA GLY A 48 -10.53 -1.97 -6.85
C GLY A 48 -10.19 -2.02 -8.34
N PRO A 49 -11.17 -1.76 -9.22
CA PRO A 49 -10.95 -1.62 -10.66
C PRO A 49 -10.15 -0.33 -10.93
N ILE A 50 -8.83 -0.46 -10.96
CA ILE A 50 -7.91 0.57 -11.42
C ILE A 50 -7.42 0.20 -12.81
N GLU A 51 -7.73 1.04 -13.80
CA GLU A 51 -7.39 0.77 -15.19
C GLU A 51 -5.89 0.96 -15.49
N GLU A 52 -5.17 1.70 -14.64
CA GLU A 52 -3.83 2.19 -14.95
C GLU A 52 -2.82 1.92 -13.83
N HIS A 53 -1.65 1.40 -14.22
CA HIS A 53 -0.55 1.01 -13.32
C HIS A 53 0.09 2.17 -12.55
N ASP A 54 -0.20 3.42 -12.93
CA ASP A 54 0.32 4.62 -12.28
C ASP A 54 -0.12 4.75 -10.82
N VAL A 55 -1.34 4.31 -10.49
CA VAL A 55 -1.89 4.44 -9.12
C VAL A 55 -1.16 3.49 -8.15
N PRO A 56 -1.04 2.17 -8.43
CA PRO A 56 -0.22 1.27 -7.60
C PRO A 56 1.25 1.69 -7.52
N LEU A 57 1.84 2.17 -8.63
CA LEU A 57 3.21 2.65 -8.63
C LEU A 57 3.39 3.83 -7.68
N LYS A 58 2.46 4.79 -7.73
CA LYS A 58 2.47 5.94 -6.82
C LYS A 58 2.32 5.53 -5.36
N ALA A 59 1.48 4.53 -5.08
CA ALA A 59 1.30 3.99 -3.73
C ALA A 59 2.63 3.44 -3.19
N VAL A 60 3.34 2.64 -4.00
CA VAL A 60 4.66 2.11 -3.64
C VAL A 60 5.66 3.22 -3.36
N GLU A 61 5.71 4.27 -4.19
CA GLU A 61 6.61 5.41 -3.96
C GLU A 61 6.35 6.10 -2.62
N ILE A 62 5.08 6.33 -2.28
CA ILE A 62 4.67 7.00 -1.05
C ILE A 62 5.01 6.11 0.15
N LEU A 63 4.63 4.84 0.12
CA LEU A 63 4.90 3.88 1.18
C LEU A 63 6.41 3.70 1.41
N LYS A 64 7.20 3.63 0.33
CA LYS A 64 8.67 3.59 0.41
C LYS A 64 9.24 4.83 1.10
N LYS A 65 8.72 6.03 0.79
CA LYS A 65 9.13 7.28 1.47
C LYS A 65 8.74 7.28 2.94
N GLN A 66 7.54 6.81 3.28
CA GLN A 66 7.07 6.71 4.66
C GLN A 66 7.92 5.74 5.48
N LEU A 67 8.24 4.56 4.94
CA LEU A 67 9.13 3.59 5.59
C LEU A 67 10.55 4.12 5.80
N ALA A 68 11.04 4.98 4.91
CA ALA A 68 12.35 5.63 5.03
C ALA A 68 12.37 6.78 6.07
N ASN A 69 11.21 7.16 6.64
CA ASN A 69 11.13 8.24 7.62
C ASN A 69 11.73 7.81 8.97
N LYS A 70 13.02 8.11 9.17
CA LYS A 70 13.74 7.81 10.42
C LYS A 70 13.29 8.64 11.62
N LYS A 71 12.55 9.73 11.41
CA LYS A 71 12.18 10.67 12.47
C LYS A 71 10.88 10.30 13.16
N ASP A 72 9.97 9.64 12.45
CA ASP A 72 8.62 9.35 12.93
C ASP A 72 8.34 7.85 12.85
N ALA A 73 8.26 7.20 14.01
CA ALA A 73 7.96 5.78 14.11
C ALA A 73 6.50 5.47 13.75
N VAL A 74 5.57 6.37 14.06
CA VAL A 74 4.15 6.18 13.79
C VAL A 74 3.93 6.16 12.27
N VAL A 75 4.55 7.08 11.53
CA VAL A 75 4.46 7.07 10.06
C VAL A 75 4.96 5.76 9.46
N ARG A 76 6.06 5.19 9.99
CA ARG A 76 6.57 3.88 9.53
C ARG A 76 5.60 2.75 9.85
N GLU A 77 5.08 2.73 11.07
CA GLU A 77 4.08 1.75 11.53
C GLU A 77 2.81 1.79 10.66
N ARG A 78 2.27 2.99 10.40
CA ARG A 78 1.07 3.19 9.59
C ARG A 78 1.28 2.80 8.12
N ALA A 79 2.47 3.03 7.57
CA ALA A 79 2.80 2.51 6.24
C ALA A 79 2.74 0.98 6.20
N LEU A 80 3.26 0.30 7.22
CA LEU A 80 3.20 -1.17 7.32
C LEU A 80 1.77 -1.67 7.53
N ASP A 81 0.94 -0.96 8.30
CA ASP A 81 -0.48 -1.26 8.43
C ASP A 81 -1.20 -1.20 7.07
N GLY A 82 -0.90 -0.18 6.27
CA GLY A 82 -1.41 -0.05 4.89
C GLY A 82 -0.98 -1.21 4.00
N ILE A 83 0.30 -1.54 3.99
CA ILE A 83 0.85 -2.68 3.23
C ILE A 83 0.16 -3.98 3.61
N ARG A 84 0.06 -4.24 4.93
CA ARG A 84 -0.62 -5.42 5.47
C ARG A 84 -2.07 -5.47 5.01
N ALA A 85 -2.80 -4.36 5.06
CA ALA A 85 -4.20 -4.31 4.68
C ALA A 85 -4.40 -4.58 3.18
N VAL A 86 -3.57 -3.99 2.31
CA VAL A 86 -3.62 -4.24 0.86
C VAL A 86 -3.35 -5.71 0.56
N ALA A 87 -2.34 -6.31 1.20
CA ALA A 87 -1.99 -7.72 1.01
C ALA A 87 -2.99 -8.69 1.66
N SER A 88 -3.71 -8.27 2.71
CA SER A 88 -4.71 -9.12 3.39
C SER A 88 -6.11 -8.96 2.81
N HIS A 89 -6.28 -8.16 1.76
CA HIS A 89 -7.57 -7.95 1.12
C HIS A 89 -8.07 -9.26 0.50
N SER A 90 -9.40 -9.47 0.53
CA SER A 90 -10.03 -10.72 0.07
C SER A 90 -9.75 -11.03 -1.41
N THR A 91 -9.49 -9.99 -2.19
CA THR A 91 -9.19 -10.07 -3.62
C THR A 91 -8.01 -9.15 -3.90
N ILE A 92 -6.93 -9.67 -4.45
CA ILE A 92 -5.80 -8.86 -4.87
C ILE A 92 -5.89 -8.68 -6.37
N ALA A 93 -5.90 -7.43 -6.82
CA ALA A 93 -5.93 -7.13 -8.24
C ALA A 93 -4.61 -7.62 -8.88
N PRO A 94 -4.64 -8.31 -10.04
CA PRO A 94 -3.41 -8.75 -10.73
C PRO A 94 -2.44 -7.59 -11.00
N GLY A 95 -2.96 -6.39 -11.25
CA GLY A 95 -2.17 -5.18 -11.43
C GLY A 95 -1.50 -4.64 -10.16
N ALA A 96 -1.91 -5.05 -8.97
CA ALA A 96 -1.34 -4.62 -7.68
C ALA A 96 -0.27 -5.60 -7.14
N GLU A 97 -0.30 -6.86 -7.57
CA GLU A 97 0.57 -7.92 -7.05
C GLU A 97 2.08 -7.66 -7.25
N PRO A 98 2.57 -7.23 -8.45
CA PRO A 98 4.00 -6.95 -8.64
C PRO A 98 4.52 -5.86 -7.68
N TYR A 99 3.65 -4.92 -7.32
CA TYR A 99 3.95 -3.81 -6.43
C TYR A 99 4.05 -4.27 -4.97
N LEU A 100 3.20 -5.21 -4.53
CA LEU A 100 3.34 -5.86 -3.22
C LEU A 100 4.66 -6.62 -3.08
N ILE A 101 5.08 -7.34 -4.13
CA ILE A 101 6.39 -8.03 -4.16
C ILE A 101 7.53 -7.01 -4.01
N SER A 102 7.43 -5.85 -4.67
CA SER A 102 8.45 -4.79 -4.55
C SER A 102 8.56 -4.18 -3.14
N LEU A 103 7.51 -4.26 -2.33
CA LEU A 103 7.47 -3.77 -0.95
C LEU A 103 7.98 -4.81 0.06
N LEU A 104 8.03 -6.10 -0.29
CA LEU A 104 8.46 -7.17 0.63
C LEU A 104 9.87 -6.95 1.21
N PRO A 105 10.91 -6.60 0.42
CA PRO A 105 12.23 -6.33 0.99
C PRO A 105 12.24 -5.18 2.00
N LEU A 106 11.40 -4.16 1.77
CA LEU A 106 11.28 -3.01 2.67
C LEU A 106 10.58 -3.39 3.97
N ALA A 107 9.51 -4.19 3.90
CA ALA A 107 8.85 -4.73 5.07
C ALA A 107 9.79 -5.63 5.90
N LEU A 108 10.56 -6.52 5.24
CA LEU A 108 11.55 -7.36 5.92
C LEU A 108 12.66 -6.55 6.58
N ALA A 109 13.15 -5.49 5.93
CA ALA A 109 14.12 -4.58 6.53
C ALA A 109 13.56 -3.89 7.79
N ALA A 110 12.27 -3.52 7.78
CA ALA A 110 11.61 -2.89 8.92
C ALA A 110 11.38 -3.82 10.12
N VAL A 111 11.54 -5.14 9.97
CA VAL A 111 11.55 -6.08 11.13
C VAL A 111 12.73 -5.78 12.08
N GLY A 112 13.80 -5.18 11.56
CA GLY A 112 14.94 -4.71 12.34
C GLY A 112 14.76 -3.32 12.96
N ASP A 113 13.58 -2.70 12.88
CA ASP A 113 13.35 -1.38 13.48
C ASP A 113 13.55 -1.41 15.00
N LYS A 114 14.09 -0.33 15.54
CA LYS A 114 14.31 -0.16 16.98
C LYS A 114 12.99 -0.09 17.75
N MET A 115 11.93 0.38 17.10
CA MET A 115 10.61 0.51 17.68
C MET A 115 9.85 -0.81 17.57
N VAL A 116 9.43 -1.35 18.72
CA VAL A 116 8.75 -2.64 18.81
C VAL A 116 7.44 -2.66 18.01
N SER A 117 6.67 -1.57 18.02
CA SER A 117 5.41 -1.48 17.27
C SER A 117 5.65 -1.59 15.76
N VAL A 118 6.64 -0.86 15.23
CA VAL A 118 7.05 -0.93 13.81
C VAL A 118 7.51 -2.33 13.45
N LYS A 119 8.33 -2.96 14.29
CA LYS A 119 8.77 -4.35 14.08
C LYS A 119 7.59 -5.32 13.99
N ASN A 120 6.62 -5.23 14.89
CA ASN A 120 5.46 -6.12 14.90
C ASN A 120 4.59 -5.91 13.65
N ALA A 121 4.36 -4.65 13.27
CA ALA A 121 3.65 -4.31 12.04
C ALA A 121 4.40 -4.84 10.80
N ALA A 122 5.73 -4.78 10.79
CA ALA A 122 6.57 -5.26 9.71
C ALA A 122 6.47 -6.78 9.53
N GLN A 123 6.52 -7.53 10.63
CA GLN A 123 6.34 -8.98 10.61
C GLN A 123 4.96 -9.36 10.07
N ALA A 124 3.91 -8.68 10.52
CA ALA A 124 2.55 -8.91 10.04
C ALA A 124 2.40 -8.58 8.55
N ALA A 125 2.96 -7.46 8.09
CA ALA A 125 2.96 -7.07 6.69
C ALA A 125 3.73 -8.06 5.79
N SER A 126 4.93 -8.47 6.21
CA SER A 126 5.72 -9.47 5.48
C SER A 126 4.98 -10.80 5.36
N LEU A 127 4.36 -11.27 6.45
CA LEU A 127 3.57 -12.50 6.43
C LEU A 127 2.36 -12.38 5.50
N ALA A 128 1.66 -11.24 5.52
CA ALA A 128 0.52 -10.98 4.65
C ALA A 128 0.94 -11.03 3.18
N ILE A 129 2.03 -10.34 2.80
CA ILE A 129 2.54 -10.36 1.42
C ILE A 129 2.87 -11.80 0.98
N VAL A 130 3.57 -12.58 1.80
CA VAL A 130 3.96 -13.95 1.44
C VAL A 130 2.74 -14.86 1.24
N LYS A 131 1.66 -14.66 2.01
CA LYS A 131 0.41 -15.42 1.85
C LYS A 131 -0.43 -14.97 0.66
N ALA A 132 -0.26 -13.72 0.26
CA ALA A 132 -1.03 -13.03 -0.76
C ALA A 132 -0.58 -13.35 -2.19
N ILE A 133 0.73 -13.57 -2.38
CA ILE A 133 1.33 -13.75 -3.71
C ILE A 133 0.87 -15.07 -4.33
N ASN A 134 0.42 -15.01 -5.58
CA ASN A 134 0.16 -16.16 -6.42
C ASN A 134 1.50 -16.64 -7.03
N PRO A 135 1.90 -17.91 -6.81
CA PRO A 135 3.15 -18.44 -7.36
C PRO A 135 3.20 -18.47 -8.90
N ASN A 136 2.07 -18.25 -9.58
CA ASN A 136 1.98 -18.18 -11.04
C ASN A 136 1.89 -16.75 -11.60
N ALA A 137 2.05 -15.71 -10.77
CA ALA A 137 2.10 -14.32 -11.23
C ALA A 137 3.44 -14.04 -11.93
N VAL A 138 3.53 -14.41 -13.21
CA VAL A 138 4.69 -14.14 -14.07
C VAL A 138 4.42 -12.94 -14.98
N LYS A 139 5.30 -11.95 -14.84
CA LYS A 139 5.64 -10.80 -15.72
C LYS A 139 4.55 -10.19 -16.59
#